data_AF-A0A8J8NT46-F1
#
_entry.id   AF-A0A8J8NT46-F1
#
_cell.length_a   1.000
_cell.length_b   1.000
_cell.length_c   1.000
_cell.angle_alpha   90.00
_cell.angle_beta   90.00
_cell.angle_gamma   90.00
#
_symmetry.space_group_name_H-M   'P 1'
#
loop_
_entity.id
_entity.type
_entity.pdbx_description
1 polymer ?
#
loop_
_entity_poly.entity_id
_entity_poly.type
_entity_poly.pdbx_seq_one_letter_code
_entity_poly.pdbx_strand_id
1 'polypeptide(L)'
;MEPSVNQFERQRRYRVFDWSSNHQWQFYYNNLYPIPAMSQLERIRRRWYFNNIDREFDISYGEPQAQRQNSPSQQIPQAQRSSNSAAAPPPQAQESERPDHQNNQRQANQQREDGGFRNRQQHDTHPELANIQALNWLFFIILIPFKRGLANLLGFAALILGLIRTYGFHSQLDVLLQVALYDENLLMLPYMGVTLMIGWVNFIMYLPLIVHGLIESGDTVKNYLEQSYAQTYPLARSICDQLARAQRYREQLKSIKGDLELYIGVYLLGGWFFKKSNLISILFYWQLLRIKSAMKHPYMSEAVRKLDTTTLALTNRPECPQVVRSGHQKLRFVLKNMADLDQMKDMHPIARSCAIF
;
A
#
# COMPACT_ATOMS: atom_id res chain seq x y z
N MET A 1 -40.95 29.54 18.02
CA MET A 1 -39.61 30.18 18.14
C MET A 1 -38.90 29.57 19.36
N GLU A 2 -38.36 28.35 19.25
CA GLU A 2 -37.56 27.72 20.33
C GLU A 2 -36.32 26.88 19.89
N PRO A 3 -35.86 26.83 18.62
CA PRO A 3 -34.69 26.02 18.29
C PRO A 3 -33.34 26.67 18.67
N SER A 4 -33.27 27.99 18.88
CA SER A 4 -32.00 28.70 19.07
C SER A 4 -31.43 28.59 20.50
N VAL A 5 -32.29 28.54 21.51
CA VAL A 5 -31.85 28.47 22.93
C VAL A 5 -31.15 27.14 23.21
N ASN A 6 -31.63 26.05 22.61
CA ASN A 6 -31.10 24.70 22.83
C ASN A 6 -29.69 24.49 22.20
N GLN A 7 -29.39 25.17 21.09
CA GLN A 7 -28.08 25.04 20.45
C GLN A 7 -26.94 25.67 21.27
N PHE A 8 -27.19 26.81 21.92
CA PHE A 8 -26.19 27.46 22.74
C PHE A 8 -25.75 26.58 23.92
N GLU A 9 -26.71 25.93 24.58
CA GLU A 9 -26.43 25.01 25.69
C GLU A 9 -25.63 23.77 25.24
N ARG A 10 -25.93 23.22 24.06
CA ARG A 10 -25.15 22.11 23.48
C ARG A 10 -23.72 22.52 23.18
N GLN A 11 -23.52 23.72 22.65
CA GLN A 11 -22.17 24.21 22.40
C GLN A 11 -21.41 24.46 23.71
N ARG A 12 -22.10 24.96 24.75
CA ARG A 12 -21.51 25.09 26.08
C ARG A 12 -21.06 23.73 26.61
N ARG A 13 -21.89 22.68 26.50
CA ARG A 13 -21.56 21.30 26.89
C ARG A 13 -20.34 20.76 26.13
N TYR A 14 -20.28 20.97 24.81
CA TYR A 14 -19.12 20.60 23.99
C TYR A 14 -17.82 21.27 24.45
N ARG A 15 -17.87 22.58 24.76
CA ARG A 15 -16.68 23.34 25.18
C ARG A 15 -16.15 22.94 26.55
N VAL A 16 -17.03 22.55 27.47
CA VAL A 16 -16.65 22.08 28.81
C VAL A 16 -16.40 20.58 28.89
N PHE A 17 -16.58 19.85 27.77
CA PHE A 17 -16.30 18.43 27.72
C PHE A 17 -14.81 18.17 27.92
N ASP A 18 -14.48 17.31 28.88
CA ASP A 18 -13.10 16.97 29.18
C ASP A 18 -12.56 15.92 28.19
N TRP A 19 -11.96 16.44 27.12
CA TRP A 19 -11.30 15.65 26.09
C TRP A 19 -10.10 14.85 26.61
N SER A 20 -9.47 15.29 27.70
CA SER A 20 -8.24 14.66 28.21
C SER A 20 -8.52 13.39 29.00
N SER A 21 -9.61 13.37 29.78
CA SER A 21 -10.00 12.22 30.60
C SER A 21 -10.87 11.20 29.87
N ASN A 22 -11.49 11.55 28.74
CA ASN A 22 -12.34 10.62 28.00
C ASN A 22 -11.52 9.54 27.28
N HIS A 23 -11.52 8.31 27.83
CA HIS A 23 -10.77 7.18 27.30
C HIS A 23 -11.16 6.80 25.86
N GLN A 24 -12.43 6.91 25.48
CA GLN A 24 -12.89 6.57 24.12
C GLN A 24 -12.35 7.56 23.08
N TRP A 25 -12.36 8.85 23.41
CA TRP A 25 -11.76 9.87 22.55
C TRP A 25 -10.24 9.69 22.46
N GLN A 26 -9.54 9.45 23.57
CA GLN A 26 -8.09 9.24 23.56
C GLN A 26 -7.71 8.02 22.71
N PHE A 27 -8.44 6.92 22.85
CA PHE A 27 -8.26 5.74 21.99
C PHE A 27 -8.49 6.07 20.51
N TYR A 28 -9.57 6.78 20.17
CA TYR A 28 -9.84 7.20 18.80
C TYR A 28 -8.73 8.12 18.24
N TYR A 29 -8.33 9.14 19.00
CA TYR A 29 -7.32 10.12 18.62
C TYR A 29 -5.95 9.48 18.39
N ASN A 30 -5.52 8.57 19.27
CA ASN A 30 -4.25 7.85 19.14
C ASN A 30 -4.21 6.92 17.92
N ASN A 31 -5.37 6.57 17.37
CA ASN A 31 -5.51 5.74 16.17
C ASN A 31 -5.70 6.55 14.87
N LEU A 32 -5.72 7.89 14.93
CA LEU A 32 -5.78 8.73 13.73
C LEU A 32 -4.41 8.80 13.05
N TYR A 33 -4.34 8.34 11.80
CA TYR A 33 -3.14 8.43 10.97
C TYR A 33 -3.43 9.07 9.59
N PRO A 34 -2.64 10.06 9.15
CA PRO A 34 -1.57 10.76 9.89
C PRO A 34 -2.13 11.63 11.03
N ILE A 35 -1.26 12.06 11.96
CA ILE A 35 -1.65 12.98 13.05
C ILE A 35 -2.21 14.26 12.41
N PRO A 36 -3.49 14.59 12.63
CA PRO A 36 -4.13 15.72 11.97
C PRO A 36 -3.52 17.05 12.47
N ALA A 37 -3.41 18.03 11.57
CA ALA A 37 -3.04 19.38 11.96
C ALA A 37 -4.03 19.95 12.99
N MET A 38 -3.57 20.85 13.86
CA MET A 38 -4.41 21.44 14.93
C MET A 38 -5.71 22.07 14.39
N SER A 39 -5.67 22.65 13.19
CA SER A 39 -6.87 23.19 12.53
C SER A 39 -7.90 22.13 12.14
N GLN A 40 -7.46 20.91 11.81
CA GLN A 40 -8.34 19.79 11.48
C GLN A 40 -8.83 19.06 12.73
N LEU A 41 -8.07 19.14 13.84
CA LEU A 41 -8.38 18.45 15.07
C LEU A 41 -9.73 18.85 15.65
N GLU A 42 -10.07 20.14 15.61
CA GLU A 42 -11.34 20.64 16.10
C GLU A 42 -12.52 20.08 15.30
N ARG A 43 -12.38 20.00 13.97
CA ARG A 43 -13.39 19.40 13.08
C ARG A 43 -13.59 17.91 13.39
N ILE A 44 -12.51 17.21 13.70
CA ILE A 44 -12.55 15.79 14.08
C ILE A 44 -13.22 15.62 15.45
N ARG A 45 -12.88 16.44 16.44
CA ARG A 45 -13.52 16.45 17.77
C ARG A 45 -15.02 16.66 17.67
N ARG A 46 -15.47 17.67 16.90
CA ARG A 46 -16.90 17.96 16.69
C ARG A 46 -17.64 16.77 16.10
N ARG A 47 -17.07 16.15 15.06
CA ARG A 47 -17.67 14.97 14.41
C ARG A 47 -17.73 13.77 15.36
N TRP A 48 -16.68 13.55 16.13
CA TRP A 48 -16.65 12.48 17.12
C TRP A 48 -17.68 12.72 18.23
N TYR A 49 -17.78 13.95 18.75
CA TYR A 49 -18.77 14.34 19.76
C TYR A 49 -20.20 14.11 19.27
N PHE A 50 -20.48 14.52 18.04
CA PHE A 50 -21.78 14.29 17.41
C PHE A 50 -22.14 12.81 17.33
N ASN A 51 -21.18 11.97 16.91
CA ASN A 51 -21.43 10.54 16.72
C ASN A 51 -21.58 9.77 18.05
N ASN A 52 -20.87 10.18 19.11
CA ASN A 52 -20.72 9.37 20.33
C ASN A 52 -21.39 9.96 21.59
N ILE A 53 -21.60 11.28 21.65
CA ILE A 53 -22.08 11.97 22.85
C ILE A 53 -23.43 12.65 22.61
N ASP A 54 -23.57 13.50 21.58
CA ASP A 54 -24.78 14.28 21.30
C ASP A 54 -25.10 14.34 19.80
N ARG A 55 -26.01 13.48 19.32
CA ARG A 55 -26.44 13.38 17.91
C ARG A 55 -27.22 14.58 17.38
N GLU A 56 -27.56 15.52 18.23
CA GLU A 56 -28.26 16.75 17.85
C GLU A 56 -27.29 17.96 17.91
N PHE A 57 -26.00 17.72 18.14
CA PHE A 57 -24.95 18.74 18.10
C PHE A 57 -24.71 19.24 16.66
N ASP A 58 -24.76 20.55 16.46
CA ASP A 58 -24.48 21.16 15.15
C ASP A 58 -22.97 21.28 14.89
N ILE A 59 -22.46 20.44 13.97
CA ILE A 59 -21.05 20.40 13.59
C ILE A 59 -20.59 21.72 12.95
N SER A 60 -21.50 22.43 12.27
CA SER A 60 -21.21 23.65 11.51
C SER A 60 -21.15 24.91 12.38
N TYR A 61 -21.55 24.82 13.65
CA TYR A 61 -21.65 25.98 14.53
C TYR A 61 -20.26 26.53 14.90
N GLY A 62 -19.92 27.73 14.40
CA GLY A 62 -18.67 28.42 14.74
C GLY A 62 -17.43 27.99 13.97
N GLU A 63 -17.57 27.34 12.79
CA GLU A 63 -16.53 27.51 11.77
C GLU A 63 -16.61 28.97 11.31
N PRO A 64 -15.58 29.81 11.48
CA PRO A 64 -15.56 31.11 10.83
C PRO A 64 -15.79 30.84 9.34
N GLN A 65 -16.75 31.54 8.72
CA GLN A 65 -17.00 31.50 7.28
C GLN A 65 -15.83 32.13 6.51
N ALA A 66 -14.60 31.80 6.87
CA ALA A 66 -13.39 32.15 6.18
C ALA A 66 -13.41 31.40 4.84
N GLN A 67 -13.87 32.12 3.81
CA GLN A 67 -13.61 31.86 2.40
C GLN A 67 -14.12 30.51 1.85
N ARG A 68 -15.44 30.40 1.72
CA ARG A 68 -16.02 29.79 0.50
C ARG A 68 -16.07 30.83 -0.63
N GLN A 69 -15.02 31.64 -0.79
CA GLN A 69 -14.89 32.58 -1.90
C GLN A 69 -13.95 31.98 -2.95
N ASN A 70 -14.55 31.67 -4.09
CA ASN A 70 -13.97 31.66 -5.43
C ASN A 70 -12.85 30.65 -5.71
N SER A 71 -13.24 29.49 -6.26
CA SER A 71 -12.45 28.89 -7.34
C SER A 71 -12.60 29.78 -8.58
N PRO A 72 -11.54 30.43 -9.09
CA PRO A 72 -11.62 31.15 -10.35
C PRO A 72 -11.59 30.13 -11.50
N SER A 73 -12.57 30.22 -12.37
CA SER A 73 -12.53 29.68 -13.73
C SER A 73 -11.23 30.12 -14.41
N GLN A 74 -10.38 29.16 -14.81
CA GLN A 74 -9.22 29.43 -15.64
C GLN A 74 -9.69 29.86 -17.05
N GLN A 75 -9.83 31.17 -17.25
CA GLN A 75 -9.69 31.79 -18.57
C GLN A 75 -8.21 32.12 -18.79
N ILE A 76 -7.71 31.67 -19.94
CA ILE A 76 -6.38 31.93 -20.49
C ILE A 76 -6.28 33.40 -20.89
N PRO A 77 -5.20 34.12 -20.54
CA PRO A 77 -4.76 35.27 -21.31
C PRO A 77 -3.49 34.95 -22.11
N GLN A 78 -3.59 35.08 -23.42
CA GLN A 78 -2.46 35.29 -24.33
C GLN A 78 -1.99 36.76 -24.23
N ALA A 79 -0.68 36.99 -24.09
CA ALA A 79 0.07 38.15 -24.63
C ALA A 79 1.57 37.96 -24.26
N GLN A 80 2.46 37.73 -25.23
CA GLN A 80 3.31 38.71 -25.94
C GLN A 80 4.40 39.41 -25.10
N ARG A 81 5.66 39.07 -25.47
CA ARG A 81 6.89 39.90 -25.62
C ARG A 81 7.04 41.17 -24.76
N SER A 82 8.19 41.33 -24.09
CA SER A 82 9.34 42.15 -24.57
C SER A 82 10.48 42.30 -23.53
N SER A 83 11.72 42.11 -24.02
CA SER A 83 13.02 42.76 -23.73
C SER A 83 13.44 43.32 -22.35
N ASN A 84 14.66 42.93 -21.99
CA ASN A 84 15.77 43.69 -21.37
C ASN A 84 15.58 44.42 -20.04
N SER A 85 16.36 44.02 -19.04
CA SER A 85 17.38 44.89 -18.42
C SER A 85 18.34 44.10 -17.54
N ALA A 86 19.62 44.39 -17.71
CA ALA A 86 20.73 43.93 -16.90
C ALA A 86 20.73 44.63 -15.53
N ALA A 87 20.92 43.86 -14.45
CA ALA A 87 21.33 44.39 -13.15
C ALA A 87 22.14 43.33 -12.38
N ALA A 88 23.16 43.83 -11.69
CA ALA A 88 24.31 43.14 -11.12
C ALA A 88 23.99 41.99 -10.12
N PRO A 89 24.93 41.03 -9.96
CA PRO A 89 24.81 39.97 -8.95
C PRO A 89 25.15 40.48 -7.54
N PRO A 90 24.38 40.11 -6.50
CA PRO A 90 24.79 40.28 -5.11
C PRO A 90 25.81 39.19 -4.69
N PRO A 91 26.58 39.42 -3.61
CA PRO A 91 27.65 38.52 -3.18
C PRO A 91 27.07 37.24 -2.60
N GLN A 92 27.50 36.10 -3.15
CA GLN A 92 27.21 34.78 -2.61
C GLN A 92 28.01 34.56 -1.33
N ALA A 93 27.33 34.62 -0.18
CA ALA A 93 27.80 33.96 1.03
C ALA A 93 27.60 32.45 0.85
N GLN A 94 28.71 31.72 0.72
CA GLN A 94 28.74 30.26 0.69
C GLN A 94 28.40 29.72 2.08
N GLU A 95 27.12 29.49 2.34
CA GLU A 95 26.69 28.62 3.42
C GLU A 95 26.68 27.19 2.87
N SER A 96 27.76 26.47 3.17
CA SER A 96 27.93 25.05 2.85
C SER A 96 27.02 24.23 3.77
N GLU A 97 25.73 24.19 3.45
CA GLU A 97 24.79 23.29 4.10
C GLU A 97 25.12 21.85 3.69
N ARG A 98 25.60 21.07 4.67
CA ARG A 98 25.86 19.63 4.57
C ARG A 98 24.58 18.87 4.15
N PRO A 99 24.57 18.16 3.02
CA PRO A 99 23.41 17.38 2.54
C PRO A 99 23.00 16.18 3.43
N ASP A 100 23.81 15.82 4.44
CA ASP A 100 23.71 14.51 5.09
C ASP A 100 22.59 14.42 6.14
N HIS A 101 22.06 15.54 6.65
CA HIS A 101 21.01 15.49 7.69
C HIS A 101 19.58 15.32 7.14
N GLN A 102 19.29 15.75 5.92
CA GLN A 102 17.92 15.68 5.39
C GLN A 102 17.51 14.25 4.99
N ASN A 103 18.47 13.41 4.61
CA ASN A 103 18.20 12.05 4.16
C ASN A 103 17.89 11.09 5.33
N ASN A 104 18.59 11.25 6.46
CA ASN A 104 18.33 10.45 7.67
C ASN A 104 16.95 10.72 8.27
N GLN A 105 16.45 11.97 8.20
CA GLN A 105 15.14 12.32 8.74
C GLN A 105 13.99 11.76 7.89
N ARG A 106 14.17 11.67 6.56
CA ARG A 106 13.20 11.01 5.66
C ARG A 106 13.14 9.50 5.88
N GLN A 107 14.28 8.84 6.09
CA GLN A 107 14.32 7.41 6.40
C GLN A 107 13.68 7.11 7.76
N ALA A 108 13.93 7.94 8.78
CA ALA A 108 13.30 7.78 10.09
C ALA A 108 11.78 7.98 10.06
N ASN A 109 11.28 8.91 9.23
CA ASN A 109 9.84 9.09 9.05
C ASN A 109 9.20 7.93 8.28
N GLN A 110 9.83 7.43 7.20
CA GLN A 110 9.34 6.25 6.47
C GLN A 110 9.26 5.00 7.37
N GLN A 111 10.27 4.77 8.21
CA GLN A 111 10.24 3.68 9.18
C GLN A 111 9.13 3.84 10.23
N ARG A 112 8.73 5.07 10.56
CA ARG A 112 7.61 5.34 11.49
C ARG A 112 6.24 5.14 10.84
N GLU A 113 6.09 5.45 9.55
CA GLU A 113 4.84 5.19 8.82
C GLU A 113 4.58 3.67 8.69
N ASP A 114 5.64 2.89 8.42
CA ASP A 114 5.53 1.43 8.32
C ASP A 114 5.21 0.77 9.67
N GLY A 115 5.65 1.36 10.80
CA GLY A 115 5.36 0.86 12.15
C GLY A 115 3.88 0.93 12.53
N GLY A 116 3.13 1.92 12.02
CA GLY A 116 1.71 2.10 12.32
C GLY A 116 0.82 1.02 11.72
N PHE A 117 1.14 0.53 10.53
CA PHE A 117 0.48 -0.65 9.94
C PHE A 117 0.91 -1.95 10.62
N ARG A 118 2.17 -2.01 11.08
CA ARG A 118 2.79 -3.21 11.69
C ARG A 118 2.33 -3.48 13.13
N ASN A 119 1.91 -2.45 13.88
CA ASN A 119 1.37 -2.62 15.24
C ASN A 119 -0.09 -3.07 15.29
N ARG A 120 -0.77 -3.15 14.15
CA ARG A 120 -1.83 -4.16 14.01
C ARG A 120 -1.14 -5.48 13.72
N GLN A 121 -0.54 -6.08 14.75
CA GLN A 121 -0.44 -7.53 14.78
C GLN A 121 -1.89 -8.01 14.64
N GLN A 122 -2.28 -8.37 13.41
CA GLN A 122 -3.54 -9.01 13.15
C GLN A 122 -3.53 -10.22 14.06
N HIS A 123 -4.35 -10.15 15.10
CA HIS A 123 -4.43 -11.23 16.04
C HIS A 123 -5.00 -12.39 15.24
N ASP A 124 -4.16 -13.38 14.95
CA ASP A 124 -4.57 -14.55 14.19
C ASP A 124 -5.79 -15.15 14.90
N THR A 125 -6.95 -15.07 14.25
CA THR A 125 -8.20 -15.59 14.81
C THR A 125 -8.14 -17.11 14.99
N HIS A 126 -7.38 -17.78 14.12
CA HIS A 126 -7.27 -19.24 14.05
C HIS A 126 -5.80 -19.69 13.89
N PRO A 127 -4.96 -19.60 14.95
CA PRO A 127 -3.54 -19.98 14.88
C PRO A 127 -3.33 -21.44 14.49
N GLU A 128 -4.30 -22.33 14.74
CA GLU A 128 -4.27 -23.74 14.36
C GLU A 128 -4.16 -23.95 12.84
N LEU A 129 -4.66 -23.01 12.04
CA LEU A 129 -4.59 -23.08 10.58
C LEU A 129 -3.20 -22.70 10.04
N ALA A 130 -2.34 -22.09 10.84
CA ALA A 130 -1.01 -21.67 10.41
C ALA A 130 -0.17 -22.85 9.90
N ASN A 131 -0.23 -23.99 10.58
CA ASN A 131 0.51 -25.20 10.19
C ASN A 131 0.02 -25.76 8.85
N ILE A 132 -1.29 -25.78 8.64
CA ILE A 132 -1.91 -26.28 7.39
C ILE A 132 -1.56 -25.34 6.24
N GLN A 133 -1.64 -24.02 6.47
CA GLN A 133 -1.26 -23.02 5.49
C GLN A 133 0.23 -23.15 5.10
N ALA A 134 1.11 -23.29 6.08
CA ALA A 134 2.55 -23.45 5.88
C ALA A 134 2.89 -24.72 5.09
N LEU A 135 2.23 -25.82 5.41
CA LEU A 135 2.38 -27.09 4.70
C LEU A 135 1.89 -26.99 3.24
N ASN A 136 0.79 -26.27 2.98
CA ASN A 136 0.34 -26.00 1.61
C ASN A 136 1.34 -25.14 0.83
N TRP A 137 1.95 -24.13 1.45
CA TRP A 137 3.03 -23.35 0.81
C TRP A 137 4.25 -24.21 0.49
N LEU A 138 4.66 -25.09 1.40
CA LEU A 138 5.77 -26.02 1.19
C LEU A 138 5.48 -26.95 0.00
N PHE A 139 4.30 -27.58 -0.03
CA PHE A 139 3.92 -28.46 -1.13
C PHE A 139 3.78 -27.70 -2.44
N PHE A 140 3.23 -26.49 -2.43
CA PHE A 140 3.21 -25.61 -3.59
C PHE A 140 4.61 -25.42 -4.16
N ILE A 141 5.58 -24.96 -3.34
CA ILE A 141 6.95 -24.68 -3.79
C ILE A 141 7.61 -25.94 -4.38
N ILE A 142 7.43 -27.09 -3.74
CA ILE A 142 8.00 -28.37 -4.20
C ILE A 142 7.35 -28.85 -5.50
N LEU A 143 6.04 -28.63 -5.68
CA LEU A 143 5.28 -29.18 -6.82
C LEU A 143 5.29 -28.32 -8.08
N ILE A 144 5.72 -27.05 -8.02
CA ILE A 144 5.86 -26.15 -9.18
C ILE A 144 6.54 -26.85 -10.39
N PRO A 145 7.70 -27.51 -10.25
CA PRO A 145 8.37 -28.16 -11.40
C PRO A 145 7.66 -29.43 -11.90
N PHE A 146 6.86 -30.11 -11.06
CA PHE A 146 6.32 -31.43 -11.37
C PHE A 146 4.86 -31.42 -11.86
N LYS A 147 3.97 -30.73 -11.14
CA LYS A 147 2.51 -30.80 -11.36
C LYS A 147 1.86 -29.42 -11.20
N ARG A 148 1.84 -28.61 -12.26
CA ARG A 148 1.33 -27.23 -12.23
C ARG A 148 -0.10 -27.09 -11.77
N GLY A 149 -1.02 -27.92 -12.28
CA GLY A 149 -2.43 -27.86 -11.90
C GLY A 149 -2.60 -28.04 -10.38
N LEU A 150 -1.87 -29.01 -9.81
CA LEU A 150 -1.87 -29.25 -8.37
C LEU A 150 -1.15 -28.14 -7.60
N ALA A 151 -0.01 -27.64 -8.09
CA ALA A 151 0.68 -26.52 -7.48
C ALA A 151 -0.23 -25.29 -7.41
N ASN A 152 -0.89 -24.91 -8.51
CA ASN A 152 -1.83 -23.79 -8.52
C ASN A 152 -2.97 -23.99 -7.52
N LEU A 153 -3.56 -25.19 -7.45
CA LEU A 153 -4.60 -25.51 -6.46
C LEU A 153 -4.09 -25.33 -5.02
N LEU A 154 -2.88 -25.81 -4.73
CA LEU A 154 -2.25 -25.67 -3.41
C LEU A 154 -1.92 -24.21 -3.07
N GLY A 155 -1.44 -23.45 -4.04
CA GLY A 155 -1.19 -22.01 -3.88
C GLY A 155 -2.50 -21.24 -3.61
N PHE A 156 -3.58 -21.55 -4.34
CA PHE A 156 -4.91 -21.01 -4.07
C PHE A 156 -5.39 -21.38 -2.67
N ALA A 157 -5.27 -22.66 -2.29
CA ALA A 157 -5.66 -23.13 -0.96
C ALA A 157 -4.85 -22.44 0.15
N ALA A 158 -3.54 -22.25 -0.03
CA ALA A 158 -2.69 -21.55 0.92
C ALA A 158 -3.07 -20.07 1.09
N LEU A 159 -3.45 -19.39 0.01
CA LEU A 159 -3.92 -18.00 0.06
C LEU A 159 -5.28 -17.88 0.76
N ILE A 160 -6.23 -18.76 0.43
CA ILE A 160 -7.55 -18.80 1.06
C ILE A 160 -7.44 -19.13 2.55
N LEU A 161 -6.63 -20.13 2.92
CA LEU A 161 -6.37 -20.46 4.32
C LEU A 161 -5.70 -19.30 5.07
N GLY A 162 -4.84 -18.53 4.41
CA GLY A 162 -4.28 -17.30 4.97
C GLY A 162 -5.36 -16.28 5.32
N LEU A 163 -6.32 -16.06 4.42
CA LEU A 163 -7.45 -15.17 4.66
C LEU A 163 -8.34 -15.67 5.81
N ILE A 164 -8.65 -16.97 5.84
CA ILE A 164 -9.46 -17.57 6.92
C ILE A 164 -8.70 -17.51 8.25
N ARG A 165 -7.39 -17.72 8.26
CA ARG A 165 -6.55 -17.61 9.46
C ARG A 165 -6.59 -16.20 10.05
N THR A 166 -6.46 -15.19 9.19
CA THR A 166 -6.38 -13.79 9.60
C THR A 166 -7.74 -13.24 10.04
N TYR A 167 -8.82 -13.56 9.33
CA TYR A 167 -10.13 -12.92 9.54
C TYR A 167 -11.23 -13.84 10.09
N GLY A 168 -11.02 -15.15 10.09
CA GLY A 168 -12.03 -16.14 10.44
C GLY A 168 -13.17 -16.24 9.44
N PHE A 169 -14.18 -17.04 9.78
CA PHE A 169 -15.44 -17.12 9.03
C PHE A 169 -16.42 -16.08 9.56
N HIS A 170 -16.25 -14.83 9.13
CA HIS A 170 -17.23 -13.79 9.48
C HIS A 170 -18.47 -13.88 8.60
N SER A 171 -19.66 -13.73 9.18
CA SER A 171 -20.94 -13.83 8.47
C SER A 171 -21.24 -12.63 7.57
N GLN A 172 -20.61 -11.48 7.82
CA GLN A 172 -20.78 -10.26 7.05
C GLN A 172 -19.63 -10.06 6.05
N LEU A 173 -19.87 -10.44 4.79
CA LEU A 173 -18.89 -10.37 3.71
C LEU A 173 -18.42 -8.93 3.42
N ASP A 174 -19.27 -7.93 3.61
CA ASP A 174 -18.97 -6.53 3.24
C ASP A 174 -17.88 -5.91 4.12
N VAL A 175 -17.98 -6.13 5.44
CA VAL A 175 -16.97 -5.67 6.40
C VAL A 175 -15.66 -6.41 6.15
N LEU A 176 -15.75 -7.72 5.92
CA LEU A 176 -14.59 -8.56 5.60
C LEU A 176 -13.89 -8.05 4.34
N LEU A 177 -14.62 -7.74 3.26
CA LEU A 177 -14.05 -7.27 2.01
C LEU A 177 -13.30 -5.94 2.20
N GLN A 178 -13.85 -5.00 2.97
CA GLN A 178 -13.20 -3.71 3.21
C GLN A 178 -11.86 -3.85 3.94
N VAL A 179 -11.78 -4.76 4.91
CA VAL A 179 -10.54 -5.02 5.66
C VAL A 179 -9.58 -5.86 4.81
N ALA A 180 -10.09 -6.94 4.20
CA ALA A 180 -9.30 -7.87 3.41
C ALA A 180 -8.77 -7.27 2.10
N LEU A 181 -9.37 -6.17 1.59
CA LEU A 181 -8.86 -5.45 0.43
C LEU A 181 -7.40 -4.99 0.58
N TYR A 182 -6.93 -4.80 1.81
CA TYR A 182 -5.53 -4.45 2.09
C TYR A 182 -4.65 -5.67 2.41
N ASP A 183 -5.24 -6.87 2.44
CA ASP A 183 -4.52 -8.11 2.74
C ASP A 183 -3.71 -8.58 1.52
N GLU A 184 -2.43 -8.87 1.74
CA GLU A 184 -1.58 -9.37 0.67
C GLU A 184 -2.09 -10.71 0.12
N ASN A 185 -2.67 -11.59 0.94
CA ASN A 185 -3.18 -12.88 0.45
C ASN A 185 -4.35 -12.67 -0.53
N LEU A 186 -5.24 -11.71 -0.25
CA LEU A 186 -6.35 -11.38 -1.16
C LEU A 186 -5.81 -10.79 -2.47
N LEU A 187 -4.80 -9.94 -2.39
CA LEU A 187 -4.18 -9.34 -3.58
C LEU A 187 -3.39 -10.34 -4.42
N MET A 188 -2.90 -11.42 -3.83
CA MET A 188 -2.20 -12.50 -4.54
C MET A 188 -3.14 -13.53 -5.18
N LEU A 189 -4.43 -13.60 -4.79
CA LEU A 189 -5.42 -14.46 -5.45
C LEU A 189 -5.64 -14.12 -6.94
N PRO A 190 -5.93 -12.87 -7.32
CA PRO A 190 -6.04 -12.51 -8.73
C PRO A 190 -4.71 -12.66 -9.47
N TYR A 191 -3.57 -12.48 -8.79
CA TYR A 191 -2.25 -12.78 -9.36
C TYR A 191 -2.15 -14.26 -9.75
N MET A 192 -2.56 -15.18 -8.86
CA MET A 192 -2.60 -16.61 -9.14
C MET A 192 -3.57 -16.95 -10.30
N GLY A 193 -4.68 -16.21 -10.41
CA GLY A 193 -5.58 -16.29 -11.56
C GLY A 193 -4.87 -15.93 -12.87
N VAL A 194 -4.04 -14.88 -12.86
CA VAL A 194 -3.25 -14.50 -14.03
C VAL A 194 -2.17 -15.55 -14.35
N THR A 195 -1.53 -16.15 -13.35
CA THR A 195 -0.54 -17.23 -13.59
C THR A 195 -1.16 -18.49 -14.19
N LEU A 196 -2.45 -18.74 -13.94
CA LEU A 196 -3.19 -19.82 -14.62
C LEU A 196 -3.48 -19.52 -16.09
N MET A 197 -3.71 -18.24 -16.43
CA MET A 197 -4.05 -17.81 -17.80
C MET A 197 -2.82 -17.72 -18.71
N ILE A 198 -1.66 -17.39 -18.14
CA ILE A 198 -0.41 -17.38 -18.88
C ILE A 198 -0.02 -18.84 -19.13
N GLY A 199 -0.01 -19.22 -20.41
CA GLY A 199 0.38 -20.56 -20.86
C GLY A 199 1.84 -20.89 -20.54
N TRP A 200 2.45 -21.78 -21.32
CA TRP A 200 3.72 -22.48 -21.04
C TRP A 200 4.69 -21.87 -20.00
N VAL A 201 5.08 -22.73 -19.03
CA VAL A 201 6.01 -22.55 -17.89
C VAL A 201 6.99 -21.41 -18.04
N ASN A 202 6.62 -20.30 -17.43
CA ASN A 202 7.62 -19.39 -16.91
C ASN A 202 7.63 -19.58 -15.41
N PHE A 203 8.57 -20.40 -14.90
CA PHE A 203 8.87 -20.50 -13.47
C PHE A 203 8.99 -19.12 -12.82
N ILE A 204 9.48 -18.14 -13.60
CA ILE A 204 9.56 -16.72 -13.29
C ILE A 204 8.23 -16.16 -12.74
N MET A 205 7.07 -16.58 -13.29
CA MET A 205 5.75 -16.12 -12.83
C MET A 205 5.43 -16.54 -11.39
N TYR A 206 6.03 -17.62 -10.91
CA TYR A 206 5.82 -18.11 -9.55
C TYR A 206 6.77 -17.45 -8.55
N LEU A 207 7.78 -16.70 -8.97
CA LEU A 207 8.77 -16.13 -8.05
C LEU A 207 8.16 -15.22 -6.97
N PRO A 208 7.24 -14.27 -7.26
CA PRO A 208 6.59 -13.49 -6.22
C PRO A 208 5.77 -14.34 -5.25
N LEU A 209 5.13 -15.42 -5.73
CA LEU A 209 4.37 -16.35 -4.91
C LEU A 209 5.27 -17.21 -4.02
N ILE A 210 6.43 -17.64 -4.53
CA ILE A 210 7.42 -18.37 -3.73
C ILE A 210 7.96 -17.46 -2.62
N VAL A 211 8.34 -16.22 -2.94
CA VAL A 211 8.82 -15.25 -1.95
C VAL A 211 7.73 -14.96 -0.91
N HIS A 212 6.48 -14.77 -1.35
CA HIS A 212 5.33 -14.60 -0.46
C HIS A 212 5.14 -15.81 0.46
N GLY A 213 5.15 -17.02 -0.08
CA GLY A 213 5.03 -18.25 0.70
C GLY A 213 6.16 -18.41 1.71
N LEU A 214 7.40 -18.07 1.36
CA LEU A 214 8.55 -18.11 2.29
C LEU A 214 8.41 -17.09 3.43
N ILE A 215 7.90 -15.89 3.14
CA ILE A 215 7.66 -14.85 4.14
C ILE A 215 6.56 -15.30 5.11
N GLU A 216 5.44 -15.81 4.59
CA GLU A 216 4.25 -16.17 5.38
C GLU A 216 4.45 -17.47 6.18
N SER A 217 5.05 -18.49 5.56
CA SER A 217 5.19 -19.81 6.20
C SER A 217 6.47 -19.98 6.99
N GLY A 218 7.47 -19.11 6.81
CA GLY A 218 8.82 -19.40 7.26
C GLY A 218 8.98 -19.57 8.78
N ASP A 219 8.26 -18.79 9.59
CA ASP A 219 8.29 -18.93 11.05
C ASP A 219 7.65 -20.26 11.48
N THR A 220 6.49 -20.59 10.91
CA THR A 220 5.75 -21.84 11.19
C THR A 220 6.53 -23.07 10.78
N VAL A 221 7.09 -23.09 9.55
CA VAL A 221 7.88 -24.21 9.05
C VAL A 221 9.15 -24.39 9.89
N LYS A 222 9.82 -23.29 10.25
CA LYS A 222 11.00 -23.34 11.11
C LYS A 222 10.67 -23.97 12.47
N ASN A 223 9.65 -23.47 13.16
CA ASN A 223 9.25 -23.98 14.48
C ASN A 223 8.87 -25.47 14.42
N TYR A 224 8.14 -25.87 13.36
CA TYR A 224 7.75 -27.25 13.15
C TYR A 224 8.95 -28.19 12.91
N LEU A 225 9.92 -27.75 12.07
CA LEU A 225 11.13 -28.52 11.79
C LEU A 225 12.06 -28.61 13.01
N GLU A 226 12.19 -27.52 13.78
CA GLU A 226 12.96 -27.48 15.02
C GLU A 226 12.39 -28.44 16.07
N GLN A 227 11.06 -28.49 16.21
CA GLN A 227 10.39 -29.38 17.16
C GLN A 227 10.49 -30.86 16.76
N SER A 228 10.32 -31.17 15.47
CA SER A 228 10.08 -32.56 15.04
C SER A 228 11.33 -33.27 14.50
N TYR A 229 12.28 -32.54 13.89
CA TYR A 229 13.28 -33.17 13.00
C TYR A 229 14.71 -32.64 13.13
N ALA A 230 14.93 -31.50 13.78
CA ALA A 230 16.24 -30.86 13.80
C ALA A 230 17.36 -31.71 14.43
N GLN A 231 17.03 -32.62 15.34
CA GLN A 231 18.02 -33.53 15.93
C GLN A 231 18.34 -34.74 15.04
N THR A 232 17.42 -35.16 14.18
CA THR A 232 17.52 -36.44 13.46
C THR A 232 18.09 -36.27 12.04
N TYR A 233 17.77 -35.17 11.34
CA TYR A 233 18.08 -35.03 9.91
C TYR A 233 18.93 -33.79 9.60
N PRO A 234 20.14 -33.93 9.01
CA PRO A 234 21.02 -32.80 8.69
C PRO A 234 20.42 -31.86 7.63
N LEU A 235 19.60 -32.40 6.71
CA LEU A 235 18.91 -31.59 5.72
C LEU A 235 17.88 -30.65 6.37
N ALA A 236 17.15 -31.13 7.38
CA ALA A 236 16.19 -30.31 8.11
C ALA A 236 16.88 -29.12 8.78
N ARG A 237 18.06 -29.35 9.37
CA ARG A 237 18.89 -28.27 9.95
C ARG A 237 19.29 -27.23 8.90
N SER A 238 19.75 -27.67 7.73
CA SER A 238 20.09 -26.76 6.62
C SER A 238 18.88 -25.91 6.19
N ILE A 239 17.70 -26.53 6.08
CA ILE A 239 16.47 -25.81 5.74
C ILE A 239 16.10 -24.80 6.84
N CYS A 240 16.17 -25.18 8.12
CA CYS A 240 15.94 -24.26 9.24
C CYS A 240 16.90 -23.06 9.20
N ASP A 241 18.18 -23.29 8.90
CA ASP A 241 19.17 -22.22 8.79
C ASP A 241 18.84 -21.27 7.63
N GLN A 242 18.37 -21.79 6.49
CA GLN A 242 17.94 -20.96 5.35
C GLN A 242 16.66 -20.18 5.64
N LEU A 243 15.68 -20.80 6.30
CA LEU A 243 14.45 -20.12 6.73
C LEU A 243 14.75 -19.04 7.76
N ALA A 244 15.63 -19.32 8.72
CA ALA A 244 16.07 -18.33 9.70
C ALA A 244 16.77 -17.14 9.03
N ARG A 245 17.57 -17.37 7.99
CA ARG A 245 18.15 -16.28 7.16
C ARG A 245 17.07 -15.51 6.41
N ALA A 246 16.14 -16.20 5.76
CA ALA A 246 15.03 -15.55 5.06
C ALA A 246 14.21 -14.64 5.99
N GLN A 247 13.95 -15.08 7.22
CA GLN A 247 13.24 -14.28 8.22
C GLN A 247 14.04 -13.06 8.70
N ARG A 248 15.37 -13.17 8.84
CA ARG A 248 16.23 -12.00 9.12
C ARG A 248 16.17 -10.96 8.00
N TYR A 249 16.01 -11.41 6.76
CA TYR A 249 15.90 -10.54 5.58
C TYR A 249 14.46 -10.33 5.11
N ARG A 250 13.46 -10.53 5.97
CA ARG A 250 12.04 -10.46 5.60
C ARG A 250 11.66 -9.17 4.88
N GLU A 251 12.13 -8.03 5.37
CA GLU A 251 11.85 -6.72 4.77
C GLU A 251 12.51 -6.56 3.38
N GLN A 252 13.73 -7.10 3.21
CA GLN A 252 14.39 -7.13 1.90
C GLN A 252 13.66 -8.06 0.93
N LEU A 253 13.17 -9.21 1.40
CA LEU A 253 12.36 -10.13 0.60
C LEU A 253 11.06 -9.49 0.14
N LYS A 254 10.41 -8.66 0.98
CA LYS A 254 9.24 -7.87 0.56
C LYS A 254 9.58 -6.85 -0.52
N SER A 255 10.72 -6.16 -0.42
CA SER A 255 11.21 -5.29 -1.50
C SER A 255 11.46 -6.08 -2.78
N ILE A 256 12.18 -7.20 -2.69
CA ILE A 256 12.49 -8.06 -3.84
C ILE A 256 11.20 -8.59 -4.48
N LYS A 257 10.20 -8.96 -3.68
CA LYS A 257 8.88 -9.36 -4.17
C LYS A 257 8.23 -8.24 -5.00
N GLY A 258 8.21 -7.00 -4.48
CA GLY A 258 7.69 -5.84 -5.20
C GLY A 258 8.42 -5.60 -6.53
N ASP A 259 9.76 -5.69 -6.51
CA ASP A 259 10.59 -5.56 -7.70
C ASP A 259 10.28 -6.68 -8.73
N LEU A 260 10.17 -7.94 -8.28
CA LEU A 260 9.84 -9.09 -9.13
C LEU A 260 8.48 -8.95 -9.80
N GLU A 261 7.45 -8.53 -9.07
CA GLU A 261 6.12 -8.29 -9.64
C GLU A 261 6.17 -7.23 -10.75
N LEU A 262 6.87 -6.13 -10.53
CA LEU A 262 7.01 -5.11 -11.55
C LEU A 262 7.78 -5.61 -12.78
N TYR A 263 8.90 -6.32 -12.57
CA TYR A 263 9.68 -6.89 -13.67
C TYR A 263 8.90 -7.93 -14.47
N ILE A 264 8.03 -8.71 -13.82
CA ILE A 264 7.15 -9.65 -14.50
C ILE A 264 6.16 -8.90 -15.39
N GLY A 265 5.61 -7.77 -14.95
CA GLY A 265 4.76 -6.92 -15.79
C GLY A 265 5.47 -6.45 -17.07
N VAL A 266 6.73 -6.02 -16.95
CA VAL A 266 7.57 -5.64 -18.09
C VAL A 266 7.91 -6.86 -18.97
N TYR A 267 8.24 -7.99 -18.36
CA TYR A 267 8.51 -9.25 -19.05
C TYR A 267 7.33 -9.71 -19.90
N LEU A 268 6.11 -9.61 -19.37
CA LEU A 268 4.88 -9.97 -20.09
C LEU A 268 4.61 -9.07 -21.30
N LEU A 269 4.93 -7.77 -21.21
CA LEU A 269 4.88 -6.86 -22.36
C LEU A 269 5.89 -7.29 -23.45
N GLY A 270 7.10 -7.68 -23.05
CA GLY A 270 8.09 -8.23 -23.98
C GLY A 270 7.61 -9.54 -24.63
N GLY A 271 7.07 -10.46 -23.83
CA GLY A 271 6.54 -11.75 -24.27
C GLY A 271 5.43 -11.65 -25.30
N TRP A 272 4.64 -10.56 -25.27
CA TRP A 272 3.61 -10.26 -26.28
C TRP A 272 4.19 -10.11 -27.69
N PHE A 273 5.31 -9.39 -27.84
CA PHE A 273 5.97 -9.22 -29.15
C PHE A 273 6.45 -10.55 -29.74
N PHE A 274 6.75 -11.54 -28.90
CA PHE A 274 7.15 -12.89 -29.32
C PHE A 274 5.97 -13.87 -29.42
N LYS A 275 4.72 -13.39 -29.32
CA LYS A 275 3.50 -14.23 -29.30
C LYS A 275 3.51 -15.31 -28.20
N LYS A 276 4.28 -15.11 -27.13
CA LYS A 276 4.36 -16.03 -25.97
C LYS A 276 3.36 -15.70 -24.86
N SER A 277 2.72 -14.54 -24.93
CA SER A 277 1.82 -14.04 -23.88
C SER A 277 0.46 -13.64 -24.46
N ASN A 278 -0.59 -13.89 -23.69
CA ASN A 278 -1.96 -13.49 -24.04
C ASN A 278 -2.17 -12.00 -23.66
N LEU A 279 -2.72 -11.21 -24.58
CA LEU A 279 -3.04 -9.80 -24.33
C LEU A 279 -3.97 -9.63 -23.13
N ILE A 280 -4.95 -10.53 -22.98
CA ILE A 280 -5.93 -10.49 -21.89
C ILE A 280 -5.23 -10.67 -20.53
N SER A 281 -4.30 -11.62 -20.42
CA SER A 281 -3.57 -11.85 -19.16
C SER A 281 -2.65 -10.67 -18.82
N ILE A 282 -2.05 -10.03 -19.84
CA ILE A 282 -1.24 -8.81 -19.66
C ILE A 282 -2.11 -7.68 -19.10
N LEU A 283 -3.30 -7.47 -19.67
CA LEU A 283 -4.22 -6.44 -19.19
C LEU A 283 -4.64 -6.69 -17.74
N PHE A 284 -5.03 -7.93 -17.39
CA PHE A 284 -5.37 -8.26 -16.00
C PHE A 284 -4.20 -8.07 -15.04
N TYR A 285 -2.98 -8.47 -15.45
CA TYR A 285 -1.77 -8.26 -14.66
C TYR A 285 -1.52 -6.77 -14.38
N TRP A 286 -1.66 -5.93 -15.39
CA TRP A 286 -1.48 -4.48 -15.25
C TRP A 286 -2.57 -3.84 -14.40
N GLN A 287 -3.83 -4.29 -14.50
CA GLN A 287 -4.88 -3.84 -13.59
C GLN A 287 -4.57 -4.24 -12.13
N LEU A 288 -4.04 -5.45 -11.92
CA LEU A 288 -3.59 -5.90 -10.60
C LEU A 288 -2.48 -5.01 -10.03
N LEU A 289 -1.43 -4.74 -10.81
CA LEU A 289 -0.35 -3.83 -10.40
C LEU A 289 -0.89 -2.44 -10.06
N ARG A 290 -1.84 -1.92 -10.84
CA ARG A 290 -2.47 -0.63 -10.59
C ARG A 290 -3.24 -0.61 -9.27
N ILE A 291 -4.03 -1.65 -8.99
CA ILE A 291 -4.76 -1.78 -7.71
C ILE A 291 -3.77 -1.81 -6.55
N LYS A 292 -2.70 -2.63 -6.63
CA LYS A 292 -1.67 -2.70 -5.58
C LYS A 292 -0.95 -1.36 -5.37
N SER A 293 -0.69 -0.62 -6.45
CA SER A 293 -0.10 0.72 -6.37
C SER A 293 -1.04 1.73 -5.70
N ALA A 294 -2.33 1.74 -6.06
CA ALA A 294 -3.34 2.63 -5.47
C ALA A 294 -3.60 2.33 -3.97
N MET A 295 -3.36 1.08 -3.55
CA MET A 295 -3.41 0.69 -2.14
C MET A 295 -2.18 1.14 -1.34
N LYS A 296 -1.27 1.92 -1.94
CA LYS A 296 -0.05 2.47 -1.31
C LYS A 296 0.84 1.38 -0.72
N HIS A 297 0.93 0.23 -1.38
CA HIS A 297 1.83 -0.83 -0.96
C HIS A 297 3.29 -0.32 -1.05
N PRO A 298 4.01 -0.19 0.08
CA PRO A 298 5.26 0.58 0.13
C PRO A 298 6.31 0.04 -0.85
N TYR A 299 6.48 -1.29 -0.87
CA TYR A 299 7.45 -1.97 -1.73
C TYR A 299 7.15 -1.82 -3.23
N MET A 300 5.87 -1.77 -3.62
CA MET A 300 5.50 -1.61 -5.02
C MET A 300 5.80 -0.18 -5.48
N SER A 301 5.48 0.81 -4.65
CA SER A 301 5.78 2.21 -4.94
C SER A 301 7.29 2.45 -5.06
N GLU A 302 8.09 1.79 -4.22
CA GLU A 302 9.54 1.85 -4.28
C GLU A 302 10.08 1.19 -5.56
N ALA A 303 9.56 0.01 -5.92
CA ALA A 303 9.92 -0.70 -7.15
C ALA A 303 9.63 0.17 -8.39
N VAL A 304 8.46 0.80 -8.46
CA VAL A 304 8.08 1.71 -9.55
C VAL A 304 9.03 2.91 -9.61
N ARG A 305 9.41 3.48 -8.46
CA ARG A 305 10.37 4.59 -8.40
C ARG A 305 11.78 4.16 -8.88
N LYS A 306 12.24 2.97 -8.49
CA LYS A 306 13.52 2.39 -8.96
C LYS A 306 13.50 2.21 -10.48
N LEU A 307 12.38 1.71 -11.02
CA LEU A 307 12.21 1.52 -12.45
C LEU A 307 12.19 2.86 -13.21
N ASP A 308 11.45 3.87 -12.73
CA ASP A 308 11.44 5.23 -13.31
C ASP A 308 12.85 5.82 -13.32
N THR A 309 13.57 5.71 -12.20
CA THR A 309 14.95 6.22 -12.08
C THR A 309 15.89 5.54 -13.07
N THR A 310 15.80 4.21 -13.20
CA THR A 310 16.64 3.43 -14.13
C THR A 310 16.29 3.78 -15.58
N THR A 311 15.00 3.94 -15.89
CA THR A 311 14.54 4.27 -17.24
C THR A 311 14.93 5.71 -17.62
N LEU A 312 14.87 6.65 -16.67
CA LEU A 312 15.39 8.01 -16.85
C LEU A 312 16.90 8.02 -17.08
N ALA A 313 17.66 7.27 -16.29
CA ALA A 313 19.11 7.15 -16.47
C ALA A 313 19.45 6.59 -17.86
N LEU A 314 18.67 5.63 -18.37
CA LEU A 314 18.85 5.08 -19.71
C LEU A 314 18.46 6.07 -20.82
N THR A 315 17.33 6.76 -20.67
CA THR A 315 16.80 7.69 -21.68
C THR A 315 17.53 9.04 -21.75
N ASN A 316 18.21 9.42 -20.67
CA ASN A 316 19.02 10.64 -20.60
C ASN A 316 20.42 10.47 -21.21
N ARG A 317 20.84 9.25 -21.59
CA ARG A 317 22.10 9.06 -22.32
C ARG A 317 22.07 9.83 -23.65
N PRO A 318 23.17 10.46 -24.08
CA PRO A 318 23.22 11.22 -25.33
C PRO A 318 22.95 10.33 -26.56
N GLU A 319 23.25 9.04 -26.46
CA GLU A 319 23.05 8.03 -27.50
C GLU A 319 21.58 7.57 -27.63
N CYS A 320 20.70 7.92 -26.70
CA CYS A 320 19.31 7.47 -26.74
C CYS A 320 18.53 8.22 -27.85
N PRO A 321 17.90 7.50 -28.81
CA PRO A 321 17.11 8.14 -29.87
C PRO A 321 15.99 9.03 -29.31
N GLN A 322 15.77 10.20 -29.93
CA GLN A 322 14.74 11.15 -29.48
C GLN A 322 13.33 10.55 -29.43
N VAL A 323 13.04 9.58 -30.31
CA VAL A 323 11.76 8.86 -30.33
C VAL A 323 11.55 8.07 -29.04
N VAL A 324 12.58 7.37 -28.54
CA VAL A 324 12.51 6.59 -27.29
C VAL A 324 12.32 7.52 -26.11
N ARG A 325 13.06 8.64 -26.06
CA ARG A 325 12.92 9.66 -25.02
C ARG A 325 11.52 10.26 -25.00
N SER A 326 10.98 10.62 -26.17
CA SER A 326 9.63 11.17 -26.32
C SER A 326 8.56 10.15 -25.92
N GLY A 327 8.72 8.88 -26.32
CA GLY A 327 7.84 7.79 -25.93
C GLY A 327 7.84 7.56 -24.42
N HIS A 328 9.01 7.55 -23.79
CA HIS A 328 9.15 7.44 -22.35
C HIS A 328 8.50 8.60 -21.60
N GLN A 329 8.71 9.84 -22.04
CA GLN A 329 8.07 11.01 -21.42
C GLN A 329 6.54 10.95 -21.50
N LYS A 330 5.99 10.51 -22.64
CA LYS A 330 4.54 10.28 -22.78
C LYS A 330 4.04 9.16 -21.86
N LEU A 331 4.75 8.03 -21.82
CA LEU A 331 4.42 6.92 -20.93
C LEU A 331 4.42 7.34 -19.46
N ARG A 332 5.44 8.10 -19.05
CA ARG A 332 5.58 8.64 -17.70
C ARG A 332 4.43 9.59 -17.36
N PHE A 333 4.01 10.43 -18.30
CA PHE A 333 2.84 11.30 -18.11
C PHE A 333 1.55 10.48 -17.92
N VAL A 334 1.35 9.43 -18.72
CA VAL A 334 0.20 8.52 -18.56
C VAL A 334 0.23 7.82 -17.21
N LEU A 335 1.38 7.27 -16.80
CA LEU A 335 1.55 6.61 -15.50
C LEU A 335 1.31 7.57 -14.33
N LYS A 336 1.81 8.81 -14.42
CA LYS A 336 1.56 9.84 -13.41
C LYS A 336 0.08 10.15 -13.28
N ASN A 337 -0.63 10.33 -14.39
CA ASN A 337 -2.07 10.60 -14.37
C ASN A 337 -2.88 9.40 -13.86
N MET A 338 -2.39 8.18 -14.05
CA MET A 338 -3.02 6.97 -13.49
C MET A 338 -2.79 6.83 -11.98
N ALA A 339 -1.64 7.27 -11.47
CA ALA A 339 -1.34 7.30 -10.04
C ALA A 339 -2.10 8.43 -9.31
N ASP A 340 -2.34 9.56 -9.98
CA ASP A 340 -3.07 10.70 -9.41
C ASP A 340 -4.58 10.47 -9.26
N LEU A 341 -5.11 9.33 -9.74
CA LEU A 341 -6.49 8.90 -9.42
C LEU A 341 -6.73 8.73 -7.92
N ASP A 342 -5.68 8.62 -7.11
CA ASP A 342 -5.77 8.65 -5.66
C ASP A 342 -6.30 10.00 -5.13
N GLN A 343 -6.14 11.11 -5.86
CA GLN A 343 -6.78 12.38 -5.51
C GLN A 343 -8.31 12.32 -5.63
N MET A 344 -8.88 11.39 -6.40
CA MET A 344 -10.33 11.19 -6.44
C MET A 344 -10.88 10.52 -5.18
N LYS A 345 -10.05 9.84 -4.39
CA LYS A 345 -10.48 9.20 -3.12
C LYS A 345 -10.73 10.24 -2.02
N ASP A 346 -10.09 11.41 -2.11
CA ASP A 346 -10.37 12.56 -1.23
C ASP A 346 -11.65 13.32 -1.63
N MET A 347 -12.25 12.99 -2.79
CA MET A 347 -13.52 13.57 -3.25
C MET A 347 -14.76 12.81 -2.79
N HIS A 348 -14.65 11.65 -2.11
CA HIS A 348 -15.81 10.90 -1.61
C HIS A 348 -15.77 10.70 -0.08
N PRO A 349 -16.10 11.72 0.73
CA PRO A 349 -16.14 11.62 2.19
C PRO A 349 -17.25 10.70 2.74
N ILE A 350 -18.13 10.16 1.89
CA ILE A 350 -19.32 9.40 2.30
C ILE A 350 -19.00 7.95 2.69
N ALA A 351 -17.95 7.34 2.14
CA ALA A 351 -17.63 5.92 2.41
C ALA A 351 -17.03 5.66 3.81
N ARG A 352 -16.57 6.69 4.53
CA ARG A 352 -15.99 6.52 5.88
C ARG A 352 -17.04 6.47 7.00
N SER A 353 -18.31 6.75 6.73
CA SER A 353 -19.37 6.73 7.75
C SER A 353 -19.99 5.34 7.98
N CYS A 354 -19.75 4.36 7.10
CA CYS A 354 -20.33 3.01 7.24
C CYS A 354 -19.43 2.00 7.99
N ALA A 355 -18.20 2.37 8.37
CA ALA A 355 -17.27 1.49 9.07
C ALA A 355 -17.33 1.58 10.62
N ILE A 356 -18.41 2.14 11.17
CA ILE A 356 -18.66 2.27 12.63
C ILE A 356 -20.01 1.61 13.00
N PHE A 357 -20.33 0.49 12.38
CA PHE A 357 -21.46 -0.35 12.79
C PHE A 357 -20.97 -1.75 13.14
#